data_AF-B8X446-F1
#
_entry.id   AF-B8X446-F1
#
_cell.length_a   1.000
_cell.length_b   1.000
_cell.length_c   1.000
_cell.angle_alpha   90.00
_cell.angle_beta   90.00
_cell.angle_gamma   90.00
#
_symmetry.space_group_name_H-M   'P 1'
#
loop_
_entity.id
_entity.type
_entity.pdbx_description
1 polymer ?
#
loop_
_entity_poly.entity_id
_entity_poly.type
_entity_poly.pdbx_seq_one_letter_code
_entity_poly.pdbx_strand_id
1 'polypeptide(L)'
;MIWKTLMVVTNTESPVVVVLSGSMEPSYYRGDILFLMRKEKIETGDIIVYQIENEAIPIVHRVITVQNAPYVGMLTIWLNDYPTLKWAVIGLMFITVLVSKDPS
;
A
#
# COMPACT_ATOMS: atom_id res chain seq x y z
N MET A 1 8.57 25.27 -23.13
CA MET A 1 8.02 25.83 -21.87
C MET A 1 6.80 25.07 -21.35
N ILE A 2 6.04 24.35 -22.19
CA ILE A 2 4.83 23.61 -21.80
C ILE A 2 5.04 22.63 -20.61
N TRP A 3 6.17 21.91 -20.60
CA TRP A 3 6.47 20.92 -19.57
C TRP A 3 6.58 21.54 -18.17
N LYS A 4 7.23 22.70 -18.05
CA LYS A 4 7.36 23.43 -16.79
C LYS A 4 6.02 23.93 -16.28
N THR A 5 5.18 24.46 -17.17
CA THR A 5 3.82 24.85 -16.82
C THR A 5 3.03 23.66 -16.30
N LEU A 6 3.15 22.51 -16.96
CA LEU A 6 2.42 21.30 -16.60
C LEU A 6 2.87 20.76 -15.23
N MET A 7 4.18 20.73 -14.96
CA MET A 7 4.73 20.37 -13.62
C MET A 7 4.18 21.27 -12.51
N VAL A 8 4.05 22.59 -12.75
CA VAL A 8 3.51 23.53 -11.76
C VAL A 8 2.02 23.30 -11.51
N VAL A 9 1.25 23.03 -12.57
CA VAL A 9 -0.20 22.79 -12.48
C VAL A 9 -0.52 21.48 -11.75
N THR A 10 0.17 20.41 -12.12
CA THR A 10 -0.07 19.08 -11.55
C THR A 10 0.64 18.88 -10.20
N ASN A 11 1.55 19.79 -9.85
CA ASN A 11 2.39 19.77 -8.65
C ASN A 11 3.16 18.45 -8.50
N THR A 12 3.73 17.96 -9.60
CA THR A 12 4.58 16.75 -9.64
C THR A 12 5.75 16.96 -10.59
N GLU A 13 6.89 16.35 -10.27
CA GLU A 13 8.11 16.40 -11.09
C GLU A 13 7.95 15.66 -12.41
N SER A 14 7.08 14.64 -12.42
CA SER A 14 6.80 13.80 -13.59
C SER A 14 5.30 13.73 -13.81
N PRO A 15 4.70 14.71 -14.49
CA PRO A 15 3.26 14.74 -14.69
C PRO A 15 2.73 13.76 -15.72
N VAL A 16 3.62 13.20 -16.55
CA VAL A 16 3.29 12.21 -17.57
C VAL A 16 4.30 11.07 -17.46
N VAL A 17 3.83 9.84 -17.31
CA VAL A 17 4.66 8.63 -17.25
C VAL A 17 4.10 7.56 -18.18
N VAL A 18 4.95 6.64 -18.63
CA VAL A 18 4.56 5.52 -19.49
C VAL A 18 4.69 4.20 -18.74
N VAL A 19 3.74 3.31 -18.93
CA VAL A 19 3.74 1.98 -18.31
C VAL A 19 4.74 1.08 -19.03
N LEU A 20 5.78 0.64 -18.31
CA LEU A 20 6.86 -0.18 -18.86
C LEU A 20 6.59 -1.69 -18.72
N SER A 21 5.79 -2.09 -17.73
CA SER A 21 5.56 -3.50 -17.37
C SER A 21 4.06 -3.83 -17.25
N GLY A 22 3.73 -5.13 -17.30
CA GLY A 22 2.35 -5.62 -17.26
C GLY A 22 1.86 -6.02 -15.86
N SER A 23 2.49 -5.54 -14.78
CA SER A 23 2.10 -5.94 -13.42
C SER A 23 0.72 -5.42 -12.99
N MET A 24 0.24 -4.38 -13.66
CA MET A 24 -1.05 -3.73 -13.41
C MET A 24 -2.15 -4.17 -14.39
N GLU A 25 -1.93 -5.22 -15.18
CA GLU A 25 -2.96 -5.79 -16.05
C GLU A 25 -4.12 -6.37 -15.21
N PRO A 26 -5.39 -6.18 -15.62
CA PRO A 26 -5.86 -5.58 -16.87
C PRO A 26 -6.12 -4.05 -16.78
N SER A 27 -5.79 -3.40 -15.66
CA SER A 27 -6.08 -1.96 -15.47
C SER A 27 -5.22 -1.08 -16.37
N TYR A 28 -3.95 -1.46 -16.57
CA TYR A 28 -3.03 -0.80 -17.48
C TYR A 28 -2.22 -1.82 -18.25
N TYR A 29 -1.94 -1.49 -19.51
CA TYR A 29 -1.11 -2.26 -20.41
C TYR A 29 0.21 -1.56 -20.68
N ARG A 30 1.21 -2.33 -21.12
CA ARG A 30 2.49 -1.78 -21.53
C ARG A 30 2.30 -0.78 -22.66
N GLY A 31 2.87 0.42 -22.50
CA GLY A 31 2.74 1.52 -23.45
C GLY A 31 1.64 2.54 -23.11
N ASP A 32 0.79 2.26 -22.10
CA ASP A 32 -0.20 3.22 -21.65
C ASP A 32 0.47 4.48 -21.08
N ILE A 33 -0.10 5.64 -21.40
CA ILE A 33 0.36 6.94 -20.91
C ILE A 33 -0.52 7.35 -19.73
N LEU A 34 0.11 7.58 -18.59
CA LEU A 34 -0.57 8.02 -17.37
C LEU A 34 -0.29 9.51 -17.13
N PHE A 35 -1.36 10.25 -16.85
CA PHE A 35 -1.28 11.62 -16.38
C PHE A 35 -1.39 11.64 -14.87
N LEU A 36 -0.42 12.26 -14.21
CA LEU A 36 -0.29 12.28 -12.76
C LEU A 36 -0.69 13.65 -12.21
N MET A 37 -1.49 13.62 -11.15
CA MET A 37 -1.89 14.78 -10.38
C MET A 37 -1.57 14.51 -8.91
N ARG A 38 -0.94 15.48 -8.23
CA ARG A 38 -0.67 15.34 -6.80
C ARG A 38 -1.98 15.33 -6.00
N LYS A 39 -2.17 14.26 -5.22
CA LYS A 39 -3.27 14.11 -4.24
C LYS A 39 -2.67 14.13 -2.84
N GLU A 40 -3.24 14.91 -1.91
CA GLU A 40 -2.72 15.02 -0.54
C GLU A 40 -3.10 13.82 0.34
N LYS A 41 -4.30 13.29 0.17
CA LYS A 41 -4.83 12.14 0.92
C LYS A 41 -5.02 10.96 -0.02
N ILE A 42 -4.36 9.86 0.27
CA ILE A 42 -4.46 8.61 -0.48
C ILE A 42 -5.55 7.76 0.14
N GLU A 43 -6.38 7.14 -0.69
CA GLU A 43 -7.50 6.30 -0.30
C GLU A 43 -7.31 4.88 -0.84
N THR A 44 -7.96 3.91 -0.19
CA THR A 44 -7.98 2.54 -0.70
C THR A 44 -8.62 2.51 -2.10
N GLY A 45 -7.95 1.83 -3.02
CA GLY A 45 -8.35 1.73 -4.42
C GLY A 45 -7.66 2.73 -5.35
N ASP A 46 -7.02 3.77 -4.82
CA ASP A 46 -6.24 4.71 -5.61
C ASP A 46 -5.11 4.00 -6.37
N ILE A 47 -4.84 4.45 -7.59
CA ILE A 47 -3.66 4.03 -8.36
C ILE A 47 -2.66 5.16 -8.23
N ILE A 48 -1.53 4.85 -7.59
CA ILE A 48 -0.50 5.84 -7.30
C ILE A 48 0.80 5.47 -8.02
N VAL A 49 1.58 6.51 -8.28
CA VAL A 49 2.93 6.39 -8.79
C VAL A 49 3.86 6.95 -7.74
N TYR A 50 4.83 6.14 -7.32
CA TYR A 50 5.84 6.54 -6.34
C TYR A 50 7.22 6.12 -6.82
N GLN A 51 8.23 6.84 -6.36
CA GLN A 51 9.62 6.54 -6.64
C GLN A 51 10.30 6.09 -5.35
N ILE A 52 11.09 5.01 -5.43
CA ILE A 52 11.93 4.55 -4.33
C ILE A 52 13.29 5.24 -4.47
N GLU A 53 13.90 5.68 -3.37
CA GLU A 53 15.17 6.44 -3.41
C GLU A 53 16.30 5.75 -4.18
N ASN A 54 16.35 4.41 -4.15
CA ASN A 54 17.36 3.60 -4.82
C ASN A 54 16.94 3.10 -6.21
N GLU A 55 15.77 3.50 -6.72
CA GLU A 55 15.27 3.07 -8.03
C GLU A 55 15.11 4.28 -8.95
N ALA A 56 15.70 4.17 -10.15
CA ALA A 56 15.63 5.23 -11.16
C ALA A 56 14.25 5.30 -11.85
N ILE A 57 13.44 4.24 -11.74
CA ILE A 57 12.18 4.09 -12.46
C ILE A 57 11.02 4.16 -11.44
N PRO A 58 10.02 5.03 -11.66
CA PRO A 58 8.85 5.09 -10.78
C PRO A 58 7.96 3.86 -10.95
N ILE A 59 7.34 3.43 -9.85
CA ILE A 59 6.50 2.23 -9.78
C ILE A 59 5.04 2.65 -9.71
N VAL A 60 4.21 2.01 -10.55
CA VAL A 60 2.75 2.15 -10.54
C VAL A 60 2.15 1.01 -9.73
N HIS A 61 1.33 1.32 -8.73
CA HIS A 61 0.62 0.30 -7.95
C HIS A 61 -0.76 0.76 -7.48
N ARG A 62 -1.63 -0.21 -7.18
CA ARG A 62 -2.95 0.03 -6.57
C ARG A 62 -2.86 -0.06 -5.05
N VAL A 63 -3.42 0.93 -4.37
CA VAL A 63 -3.49 0.96 -2.92
C VAL A 63 -4.56 -0.02 -2.43
N ILE A 64 -4.16 -1.04 -1.68
CA ILE A 64 -5.09 -2.07 -1.17
C ILE A 64 -5.66 -1.69 0.20
N THR A 65 -4.85 -1.10 1.08
CA THR A 65 -5.31 -0.68 2.40
C THR A 65 -4.51 0.53 2.86
N VAL A 66 -5.20 1.50 3.48
CA VAL A 66 -4.57 2.65 4.13
C VAL A 66 -4.83 2.52 5.61
N GLN A 67 -3.76 2.44 6.40
CA GLN A 67 -3.84 2.25 7.84
C GLN A 67 -3.35 3.51 8.55
N ASN A 68 -4.18 4.03 9.45
CA ASN A 68 -3.82 5.17 10.30
C ASN A 68 -3.01 4.75 11.55
N ALA A 69 -2.87 3.44 11.79
CA ALA A 69 -2.16 2.86 12.94
C ALA A 69 -1.07 1.88 12.48
N PRO A 70 0.15 2.37 12.16
CA PRO A 70 1.19 1.56 11.51
C PRO A 70 1.62 0.34 12.34
N TYR A 71 1.62 0.46 13.67
CA TYR A 71 2.00 -0.63 14.57
C TYR A 71 0.99 -1.78 14.58
N VAL A 72 -0.31 -1.47 14.51
CA VAL A 72 -1.37 -2.49 14.45
C VAL A 72 -1.31 -3.22 13.11
N GLY A 73 -1.10 -2.46 12.02
CA GLY A 73 -0.83 -3.00 10.70
C GLY A 73 0.30 -4.00 10.68
N MET A 74 1.46 -3.60 11.21
CA MET A 74 2.62 -4.46 11.33
C MET A 74 2.29 -5.73 12.12
N LEU A 75 1.64 -5.61 13.28
CA LEU A 75 1.22 -6.77 14.07
C LEU A 75 0.32 -7.73 13.25
N THR A 76 -0.63 -7.21 12.48
CA THR A 76 -1.51 -8.05 11.65
C THR A 76 -0.76 -8.76 10.52
N ILE A 77 0.21 -8.10 9.90
CA ILE A 77 1.08 -8.70 8.87
C ILE A 77 1.93 -9.80 9.50
N TRP A 78 2.56 -9.54 10.65
CA TRP A 78 3.35 -10.55 11.36
C TRP A 78 2.52 -11.76 11.79
N LEU A 79 1.30 -11.55 12.30
CA LEU A 79 0.38 -12.64 12.65
C LEU A 79 -0.09 -13.44 11.44
N ASN A 80 -0.10 -12.85 10.24
CA ASN A 80 -0.45 -13.54 9.01
C ASN A 80 0.76 -14.32 8.44
N ASP A 81 1.93 -13.69 8.39
CA ASP A 81 3.15 -14.23 7.77
C ASP A 81 3.80 -15.33 8.62
N TYR A 82 3.57 -15.33 9.94
CA TYR A 82 4.03 -16.38 10.85
C TYR A 82 2.86 -17.19 11.43
N PRO A 83 2.45 -18.29 10.77
CA PRO A 83 1.32 -19.11 11.22
C PRO A 83 1.50 -19.64 12.64
N THR A 84 2.74 -19.99 13.03
CA THR A 84 3.06 -20.49 14.38
C THR A 84 2.79 -19.46 15.46
N LEU A 85 3.09 -18.18 15.23
CA LEU A 85 2.80 -17.08 16.15
C LEU A 85 1.30 -16.93 16.37
N LYS A 86 0.52 -16.98 15.28
CA LYS A 86 -0.95 -16.93 15.34
C LYS A 86 -1.52 -18.06 16.19
N TRP A 87 -1.07 -19.30 15.97
CA TRP A 87 -1.54 -20.45 16.75
C TRP A 87 -1.12 -20.37 18.22
N ALA A 88 0.08 -19.85 18.53
CA ALA A 88 0.52 -19.64 19.90
C ALA A 88 -0.37 -18.64 20.65
N VAL A 89 -0.73 -17.51 20.02
CA VAL A 89 -1.63 -16.51 20.63
C VAL A 89 -3.02 -17.09 20.85
N ILE A 90 -3.59 -17.79 19.88
CA ILE A 90 -4.90 -18.46 20.02
C ILE A 90 -4.85 -19.51 21.14
N GLY A 91 -3.79 -20.30 21.21
CA GLY A 91 -3.59 -21.31 22.25
C GLY A 91 -3.48 -20.69 23.65
N LEU A 92 -2.71 -19.60 23.79
CA LEU A 92 -2.61 -18.86 25.04
C LEU A 92 -3.98 -18.32 25.47
N MET A 93 -4.73 -17.69 24.55
CA MET A 93 -6.07 -17.18 24.84
C MET A 93 -7.01 -18.31 25.29
N PHE A 94 -6.99 -19.45 24.61
CA PHE A 94 -7.79 -20.61 24.99
C PHE A 94 -7.45 -21.12 26.39
N ILE A 95 -6.15 -21.19 26.74
CA ILE A 95 -5.71 -21.57 28.08
C ILE A 95 -6.17 -20.55 29.12
N THR A 96 -6.05 -19.24 28.84
CA THR A 96 -6.51 -18.22 29.78
C THR A 96 -8.01 -18.30 30.06
N VAL A 97 -8.82 -18.64 29.04
CA VAL A 97 -10.26 -18.85 29.19
C VAL A 97 -10.55 -20.09 30.06
N LEU A 98 -9.80 -21.17 29.92
CA LEU A 98 -9.97 -22.36 30.76
C LEU A 98 -9.55 -22.13 32.22
N VAL A 99 -8.62 -21.20 32.45
CA VAL A 99 -8.12 -20.86 33.80
C VAL A 99 -8.98 -19.78 34.47
N SER A 100 -9.66 -18.92 33.70
CA SER A 100 -10.61 -17.95 34.24
C SER A 100 -11.87 -18.67 34.72
N LYS A 101 -11.89 -19.00 36.01
CA LYS A 101 -13.07 -19.53 36.71
C LYS A 101 -14.07 -18.39 36.91
N ASP A 102 -15.33 -18.58 36.53
CA ASP A 102 -16.38 -17.56 36.66
C ASP A 102 -16.41 -17.00 38.09
N PRO A 103 -16.26 -15.67 38.28
CA PRO A 103 -16.56 -15.06 39.56
C PRO A 103 -18.08 -15.06 39.72
N SER A 104 -18.57 -15.99 40.53
CA SER A 104 -19.95 -16.03 41.04
C SER A 104 -20.31 -14.77 41.80
#